data_AF-A0A8J7XSJ8-F1
#
_entry.id   AF-A0A8J7XSJ8-F1
#
_cell.length_a   1.000
_cell.length_b   1.000
_cell.length_c   1.000
_cell.angle_alpha   90.00
_cell.angle_beta   90.00
_cell.angle_gamma   90.00
#
_symmetry.space_group_name_H-M   'P 1'
#
loop_
_entity.id
_entity.type
_entity.pdbx_description
1 polymer ?
#
loop_
_entity_poly.entity_id
_entity_poly.type
_entity_poly.pdbx_seq_one_letter_code
_entity_poly.pdbx_strand_id
1 'polypeptide(L)' 'MQKEVPSISNVYNQFTHNAEGSPMKEYDVVVCGGGIAGSVAAKFSAVHGFKTLLVE' A
#
# COMPACT_ATOMS: atom_id res chain seq x y z
N MET A 1 -38.05 -7.65 16.65
CA MET A 1 -36.57 -7.83 16.56
C MET A 1 -35.94 -6.45 16.53
N GLN A 2 -35.27 -6.04 17.61
CA GLN A 2 -34.42 -4.85 17.56
C GLN A 2 -33.16 -5.26 16.78
N LYS A 3 -32.81 -4.51 15.72
CA LYS A 3 -31.52 -4.69 15.04
C LYS A 3 -30.47 -4.00 15.90
N GLU A 4 -29.47 -4.73 16.35
CA GLU A 4 -28.34 -4.14 17.08
C GLU A 4 -27.59 -3.17 16.15
N VAL A 5 -27.41 -1.95 16.64
CA VAL A 5 -26.55 -0.96 15.98
C VAL A 5 -25.11 -1.34 16.33
N PRO A 6 -24.23 -1.55 15.34
CA PRO A 6 -22.85 -1.90 15.63
C PRO A 6 -22.18 -0.80 16.45
N SER A 7 -21.36 -1.20 17.43
CA SER A 7 -20.58 -0.26 18.21
C SER A 7 -19.59 0.49 17.32
N ILE A 8 -19.28 1.74 17.69
CA ILE A 8 -18.25 2.54 17.01
C ILE A 8 -16.92 1.79 16.96
N SER A 9 -16.59 1.01 18.00
CA SER A 9 -15.40 0.18 18.07
C SER A 9 -15.35 -0.90 16.97
N ASN A 10 -16.49 -1.54 16.69
CA ASN A 10 -16.58 -2.55 15.64
C ASN A 10 -16.41 -1.93 14.25
N VAL A 11 -16.98 -0.74 14.05
CA VAL A 11 -16.82 0.04 12.82
C VAL A 11 -15.36 0.47 12.63
N TYR A 12 -14.72 0.96 13.68
CA TYR A 12 -13.31 1.37 13.65
C TYR A 12 -12.38 0.21 13.27
N ASN A 13 -12.53 -0.93 13.93
CA ASN A 13 -11.72 -2.13 13.67
C ASN A 13 -11.89 -2.65 12.23
N GLN A 14 -13.09 -2.51 11.66
CA GLN A 14 -13.34 -2.89 10.26
C GLN A 14 -12.56 -2.00 9.26
N PHE A 15 -12.28 -0.74 9.61
CA PHE A 15 -11.46 0.17 8.79
C PHE A 15 -9.95 0.05 9.06
N THR A 16 -9.56 -0.37 10.26
CA THR A 16 -8.14 -0.47 10.67
C THR A 16 -7.53 -1.86 10.52
N HIS A 17 -8.28 -2.87 10.07
CA HIS A 17 -7.80 -4.25 9.89
C HIS A 17 -6.60 -4.42 8.93
N ASN A 18 -6.14 -3.37 8.26
CA ASN A 18 -4.93 -3.37 7.42
C ASN A 18 -3.74 -2.58 8.03
N ALA A 19 -3.90 -1.95 9.20
CA ALA A 19 -2.92 -1.00 9.75
C ALA A 19 -2.08 -1.55 10.92
N GLU A 20 -2.48 -2.69 11.50
CA GLU A 20 -1.86 -3.22 12.72
C GLU A 20 -0.98 -4.43 12.37
N GLY A 21 0.35 -4.22 12.29
CA GLY A 21 1.33 -5.30 12.38
C GLY A 21 2.01 -5.77 11.09
N SER A 22 1.77 -5.17 9.93
CA SER A 22 2.69 -5.37 8.79
C SER A 22 3.91 -4.46 8.99
N PRO A 23 5.16 -4.97 8.96
CA PRO A 23 6.32 -4.10 8.98
C PRO A 23 6.20 -3.14 7.80
N MET A 24 6.38 -1.83 8.08
CA MET A 24 6.39 -0.82 7.04
C MET A 24 7.32 -1.29 5.92
N LYS A 25 6.77 -1.48 4.72
CA LYS A 25 7.58 -1.93 3.60
C LYS A 25 8.48 -0.77 3.19
N GLU A 26 9.77 -0.88 3.50
CA GLU A 26 10.78 0.07 3.04
C GLU A 26 11.08 -0.13 1.55
N TYR A 27 11.39 0.93 0.81
CA TYR A 27 11.74 0.87 -0.60
C TYR A 27 12.93 1.80 -0.84
N ASP A 28 13.88 1.37 -1.67
CA ASP A 28 15.04 2.18 -2.04
C ASP A 28 14.67 3.26 -3.07
N VAL A 29 13.68 2.95 -3.91
CA VAL A 29 13.21 3.82 -5.01
C VAL A 29 11.69 3.79 -5.06
N VAL A 30 11.07 4.97 -5.15
CA VAL A 30 9.65 5.15 -5.44
C VAL A 30 9.51 5.87 -6.78
N VAL A 31 8.76 5.28 -7.70
CA VAL A 31 8.44 5.85 -9.02
C VAL A 31 6.96 6.24 -9.04
N CYS A 32 6.67 7.53 -9.27
CA CYS A 32 5.31 8.05 -9.39
C CYS A 32 4.93 8.22 -10.87
N GLY A 33 3.81 7.63 -11.26
CA GLY A 33 3.34 7.51 -12.64
C GLY A 33 3.87 6.24 -13.33
N GLY A 34 2.97 5.50 -13.97
CA GLY A 34 3.17 4.21 -14.64
C GLY A 34 3.17 4.28 -16.16
N GLY A 35 3.16 5.48 -16.74
CA GLY A 35 3.40 5.69 -18.17
C GLY A 35 4.78 5.17 -18.62
N ILE A 36 5.12 5.35 -19.90
CA ILE A 36 6.33 4.74 -20.50
C ILE A 36 7.59 5.04 -19.68
N ALA A 37 7.79 6.31 -19.31
CA ALA A 37 8.96 6.71 -18.52
C ALA A 37 9.00 6.04 -17.14
N GLY A 38 7.86 6.00 -16.44
CA GLY A 38 7.77 5.43 -15.10
C GLY A 38 7.93 3.92 -15.09
N SER A 39 7.29 3.22 -16.02
CA SER A 39 7.46 1.78 -16.20
C SER A 39 8.90 1.38 -16.53
N VAL A 40 9.58 2.15 -17.40
CA VAL A 40 11.00 1.90 -17.72
C VAL A 40 11.89 2.21 -16.51
N ALA A 41 11.66 3.33 -15.80
CA ALA A 41 12.43 3.67 -14.61
C ALA A 41 12.27 2.61 -13.50
N ALA A 42 11.05 2.16 -13.24
CA ALA A 42 10.78 1.13 -12.25
C ALA A 42 11.43 -0.21 -12.60
N LYS A 43 11.34 -0.62 -13.88
CA LYS A 43 12.01 -1.82 -14.37
C LYS A 43 13.52 -1.71 -14.25
N PHE A 44 14.10 -0.59 -14.66
CA PHE A 44 15.53 -0.35 -14.61
C PHE A 44 16.04 -0.44 -13.16
N SER A 45 15.40 0.25 -12.22
CA SER A 45 15.77 0.18 -10.80
C SER A 45 15.65 -1.24 -10.24
N ALA A 46 14.56 -1.95 -10.55
CA ALA A 46 14.36 -3.31 -10.06
C ALA A 46 15.42 -4.31 -10.59
N VAL A 47 15.81 -4.24 -11.87
CA VAL A 47 16.83 -5.15 -12.42
C VAL A 47 18.24 -4.86 -11.89
N HIS A 48 18.48 -3.67 -11.35
CA HIS A 48 19.73 -3.32 -10.66
C HIS A 48 19.69 -3.61 -9.16
N GLY A 49 18.64 -4.29 -8.68
CA GLY A 49 18.55 -4.79 -7.31
C GLY A 49 17.88 -3.85 -6.30
N PHE A 50 17.38 -2.68 -6.75
CA PHE A 50 16.65 -1.78 -5.86
C PHE A 50 15.25 -2.31 -5.55
N LYS A 51 14.88 -2.31 -4.27
CA LYS A 51 13.50 -2.57 -3.84
C LYS A 51 12.63 -1.39 -4.27
N THR A 52 11.99 -1.56 -5.42
CA THR A 52 11.33 -0.47 -6.15
C THR A 52 9.81 -0.55 -5.97
N LEU A 53 9.18 0.57 -5.63
CA LEU A 53 7.73 0.75 -5.64
C LEU A 53 7.34 1.65 -6.82
N LEU A 54 6.34 1.23 -7.60
CA LEU A 54 5.67 2.08 -8.59
C LEU A 54 4.28 2.43 -8.06
N VAL A 55 3.93 3.71 -8.09
CA VAL A 55 2.61 4.23 -7.71
C VAL A 55 2.01 4.94 -8.94
N GLU A 56 0.79 4.56 -9.33
CA GLU A 56 0.00 5.25 -10.37
C GLU A 56 -1.10 6.10 -9.71
#